data_AF-X0RET8-F1
#
_entry.id   AF-X0RET8-F1
#
_cell.length_a   1.000
_cell.length_b   1.000
_cell.length_c   1.000
_cell.angle_alpha   90.00
_cell.angle_beta   90.00
_cell.angle_gamma   90.00
#
_symmetry.space_group_name_H-M   'P 1'
#
loop_
_entity.id
_entity.type
_entity.pdbx_description
1 polymer ?
#
loop_
_entity_poly.entity_id
_entity_poly.type
_entity_poly.pdbx_seq_one_letter_code
_entity_poly.pdbx_strand_id
1 'polypeptide(L)'
;MSLPKQFSVGILLIIFITIIFSLLTNSEFKQKIIKSNPERNSDLRAQITNIQIPFIINKGQMDEEIVAYAQTFGGTAFITDRADIIYSLKNNYQTDKPMVLKECLVYGNPIDITFEEKSATRISVFKGNDPSKWVNNTHSYKTVSFGEAYDGIEVKLKAYANNIEKLFYVSPGADPGKIGLTIEGTNNLVINDDGELIANTESGQIAFTRPIAYQNIDNKRTKVEVAYCLDENNYGFIVGDYDRGHTLIIDPFLASTYLGGSGIDGWEYTGVIDNTIDNDGFPLVAGMTESIDFPSMEGQYECETRGNIDLFVARFNQDLTELLAVTVIGGGGDEEQPRIKIGVDGSIYLSSRTHSSNYPTTAGTIGQTYAGNGDVVISK
;
A
#
# COMPACT_ATOMS: atom_id res chain seq x y z
N MET A 1 16.44 47.78 -75.92
CA MET A 1 16.16 48.01 -74.49
C MET A 1 15.68 46.68 -73.91
N SER A 2 16.49 45.64 -73.65
CA SER A 2 17.82 45.48 -73.04
C SER A 2 17.93 45.96 -71.59
N LEU A 3 17.95 44.97 -70.68
CA LEU A 3 18.18 44.94 -69.23
C LEU A 3 19.25 45.92 -68.70
N PRO A 4 19.19 46.33 -67.41
CA PRO A 4 19.83 45.60 -66.30
C PRO A 4 18.91 45.46 -65.05
N LYS A 5 18.91 44.38 -64.24
CA LYS A 5 19.90 43.81 -63.30
C LYS A 5 20.19 44.63 -62.03
N GLN A 6 19.94 43.98 -60.88
CA GLN A 6 20.44 44.19 -59.50
C GLN A 6 19.88 45.43 -58.76
N PHE A 7 19.41 45.32 -57.50
CA PHE A 7 20.21 45.00 -56.33
C PHE A 7 19.42 44.39 -55.14
N SER A 8 20.10 43.45 -54.46
CA SER A 8 20.00 42.99 -53.06
C SER A 8 18.92 43.54 -52.13
N VAL A 9 18.04 42.67 -51.63
CA VAL A 9 17.54 42.72 -50.24
C VAL A 9 17.97 41.44 -49.54
N GLY A 10 19.29 41.25 -49.44
CA GLY A 10 19.90 40.56 -48.32
C GLY A 10 20.30 41.60 -47.27
N ILE A 11 20.26 41.19 -46.00
CA ILE A 11 20.76 41.90 -44.81
C ILE A 11 19.78 42.94 -44.22
N LEU A 12 18.77 42.49 -43.47
CA LEU A 12 18.45 43.03 -42.13
C LEU A 12 17.33 42.24 -41.38
N LEU A 13 17.34 40.90 -41.39
CA LEU A 13 16.43 40.15 -40.51
C LEU A 13 16.98 38.79 -40.03
N ILE A 14 18.31 38.62 -40.08
CA ILE A 14 19.00 37.38 -39.66
C ILE A 14 20.08 37.66 -38.57
N ILE A 15 20.09 38.84 -37.95
CA ILE A 15 21.05 39.16 -36.86
C ILE A 15 20.40 39.38 -35.49
N PHE A 16 19.06 39.38 -35.37
CA PHE A 16 18.40 39.50 -34.07
C PHE A 16 17.71 38.23 -33.55
N ILE A 17 17.88 37.09 -34.24
CA ILE A 17 17.33 35.78 -33.79
C ILE A 17 18.41 34.74 -33.45
N THR A 18 19.69 35.08 -33.61
CA THR A 18 20.81 34.13 -33.41
C THR A 18 21.69 34.42 -32.19
N ILE A 19 21.35 35.40 -31.34
CA ILE A 19 22.10 35.70 -30.11
C ILE A 19 21.30 35.48 -28.81
N ILE A 20 19.98 35.25 -28.88
CA ILE A 20 19.18 34.90 -27.67
C ILE A 20 18.90 33.38 -27.58
N PHE A 21 19.36 32.58 -28.54
CA PHE A 21 19.21 31.11 -28.49
C PHE A 21 20.54 30.35 -28.30
N SER A 22 21.63 31.03 -27.98
CA SER A 22 22.96 30.43 -27.73
C SER A 22 23.54 30.69 -26.34
N LEU A 23 22.79 31.36 -25.44
CA LEU A 23 23.23 31.62 -24.05
C LEU A 23 22.20 31.23 -22.97
N LEU A 24 21.13 30.51 -23.34
CA LEU A 24 20.29 29.79 -22.38
C LEU A 24 20.63 28.29 -22.42
N THR A 25 21.92 28.01 -22.39
CA THR A 25 22.43 26.69 -22.02
C THR A 25 22.19 26.48 -20.51
N ASN A 26 21.14 25.72 -20.21
CA ASN A 26 21.33 24.44 -19.54
C ASN A 26 21.91 24.44 -18.10
N SER A 27 21.53 25.37 -17.21
CA SER A 27 21.80 25.21 -15.76
C SER A 27 20.60 25.48 -14.83
N GLU A 28 19.78 26.51 -15.06
CA GLU A 28 18.71 26.86 -14.10
C GLU A 28 17.46 25.97 -14.20
N PHE A 29 17.09 25.50 -15.40
CA PHE A 29 15.91 24.63 -15.55
C PHE A 29 16.18 23.16 -15.18
N LYS A 30 17.44 22.71 -15.27
CA LYS A 30 17.85 21.39 -14.78
C LYS A 30 17.99 21.32 -13.26
N GLN A 31 18.26 22.45 -12.58
CA GLN A 31 18.36 22.47 -11.12
C GLN A 31 17.02 22.57 -10.40
N LYS A 32 15.92 22.89 -11.08
CA LYS A 32 14.59 23.05 -10.45
C LYS A 32 13.74 21.77 -10.38
N ILE A 33 14.21 20.64 -10.92
CA ILE A 33 13.46 19.36 -10.93
C ILE A 33 14.06 18.25 -10.05
N ILE A 34 15.26 18.40 -9.48
CA ILE A 34 15.82 17.35 -8.61
C ILE A 34 16.38 17.93 -7.31
N LYS A 35 15.46 18.35 -6.44
CA LYS A 35 15.59 18.08 -5.01
C LYS A 35 14.31 17.36 -4.60
N SER A 36 14.31 16.05 -4.82
CA SER A 36 13.37 15.14 -4.19
C SER A 36 13.32 15.45 -2.69
N ASN A 37 12.19 15.98 -2.20
CA ASN A 37 11.96 16.04 -0.76
C ASN A 37 11.86 14.57 -0.28
N PRO A 38 12.78 14.07 0.55
CA PRO A 38 12.81 12.66 0.95
C PRO A 38 11.49 12.22 1.61
N GLU A 39 10.89 13.10 2.41
CA GLU A 39 9.64 12.87 3.14
C GLU A 39 8.43 12.74 2.19
N ARG A 40 8.28 13.67 1.24
CA ARG A 40 7.22 13.58 0.22
C ARG A 40 7.33 12.32 -0.64
N ASN A 41 8.55 11.83 -0.87
CA ASN A 41 8.78 10.60 -1.61
C ASN A 41 8.59 9.33 -0.77
N SER A 42 8.82 9.37 0.55
CA SER A 42 8.43 8.26 1.43
C SER A 42 6.90 8.16 1.53
N ASP A 43 6.21 9.29 1.62
CA ASP A 43 4.74 9.34 1.68
C ASP A 43 4.11 8.88 0.36
N LEU A 44 4.62 9.31 -0.80
CA LEU A 44 4.13 8.78 -2.08
C LEU A 44 4.45 7.28 -2.26
N ARG A 45 5.60 6.81 -1.77
CA ARG A 45 5.98 5.39 -1.88
C ARG A 45 5.07 4.50 -1.05
N ALA A 46 4.73 4.90 0.17
CA ALA A 46 3.80 4.13 0.99
C ALA A 46 2.33 4.30 0.52
N GLN A 47 1.93 5.40 -0.15
CA GLN A 47 0.58 5.54 -0.79
C GLN A 47 0.35 4.50 -1.87
N ILE A 48 1.44 4.14 -2.53
CA ILE A 48 1.39 3.29 -3.69
C ILE A 48 1.48 1.82 -3.32
N THR A 49 2.11 1.43 -2.20
CA THR A 49 2.35 0.01 -1.86
C THR A 49 1.08 -0.83 -1.81
N ASN A 50 -0.07 -0.23 -1.48
CA ASN A 50 -1.31 -0.96 -1.22
C ASN A 50 -2.29 -0.91 -2.40
N ILE A 51 -1.88 -0.33 -3.53
CA ILE A 51 -2.67 -0.39 -4.76
C ILE A 51 -2.73 -1.84 -5.19
N GLN A 52 -3.92 -2.45 -5.08
CA GLN A 52 -4.16 -3.80 -5.54
C GLN A 52 -4.02 -3.86 -7.06
N ILE A 53 -3.13 -4.73 -7.53
CA ILE A 53 -2.87 -4.97 -8.94
C ILE A 53 -3.60 -6.26 -9.33
N PRO A 54 -4.52 -6.24 -10.31
CA PRO A 54 -5.20 -7.45 -10.70
C PRO A 54 -4.30 -8.35 -11.55
N PHE A 55 -4.47 -9.66 -11.41
CA PHE A 55 -3.87 -10.67 -12.27
C PHE A 55 -4.56 -10.72 -13.63
N ILE A 56 -3.76 -10.82 -14.68
CA ILE A 56 -4.18 -10.92 -16.07
C ILE A 56 -3.99 -12.37 -16.50
N ILE A 57 -5.06 -13.04 -16.92
CA ILE A 57 -4.99 -14.40 -17.44
C ILE A 57 -4.23 -14.42 -18.77
N ASN A 58 -3.32 -15.38 -18.90
CA ASN A 58 -2.66 -15.66 -20.16
C ASN A 58 -3.63 -16.35 -21.13
N LYS A 59 -3.86 -15.73 -22.28
CA LYS A 59 -4.62 -16.23 -23.42
C LYS A 59 -3.75 -16.27 -24.69
N GLY A 60 -2.44 -16.38 -24.50
CA GLY A 60 -1.43 -16.36 -25.57
C GLY A 60 -0.63 -15.06 -25.68
N GLN A 61 -0.72 -14.14 -24.70
CA GLN A 61 0.13 -12.94 -24.67
C GLN A 61 1.55 -13.24 -24.18
N MET A 62 1.70 -14.29 -23.38
CA MET A 62 2.95 -14.77 -22.78
C MET A 62 3.21 -16.23 -23.18
N ASP A 63 4.37 -16.76 -22.78
CA ASP A 63 4.73 -18.18 -22.91
C ASP A 63 3.64 -19.10 -22.35
N GLU A 64 3.46 -20.29 -22.94
CA GLU A 64 2.37 -21.21 -22.60
C GLU A 64 2.45 -21.75 -21.18
N GLU A 65 3.65 -21.82 -20.58
CA GLU A 65 3.82 -22.21 -19.18
C GLU A 65 3.22 -21.18 -18.21
N ILE A 66 2.99 -19.93 -18.64
CA ILE A 66 2.41 -18.88 -17.79
C ILE A 66 0.90 -18.95 -17.86
N VAL A 67 0.21 -19.09 -16.72
CA VAL A 67 -1.26 -19.07 -16.66
C VAL A 67 -1.81 -17.68 -16.33
N ALA A 68 -1.06 -16.87 -15.58
CA ALA A 68 -1.42 -15.48 -15.29
C ALA A 68 -0.19 -14.65 -14.90
N TYR A 69 -0.35 -13.33 -14.92
CA TYR A 69 0.71 -12.40 -14.50
C TYR A 69 0.14 -11.11 -13.91
N ALA A 70 0.89 -10.47 -13.03
CA ALA A 70 0.60 -9.16 -12.46
C ALA A 70 1.77 -8.21 -12.71
N GLN A 71 1.49 -7.05 -13.31
CA GLN A 71 2.49 -6.01 -13.57
C GLN A 71 2.55 -5.04 -12.39
N THR A 72 3.36 -5.39 -11.39
CA THR A 72 3.63 -4.52 -10.24
C THR A 72 4.65 -3.43 -10.61
N PHE A 73 4.81 -2.43 -9.76
CA PHE A 73 5.76 -1.34 -9.96
C PHE A 73 7.20 -1.80 -9.72
N GLY A 74 7.39 -2.75 -8.78
CA GLY A 74 8.67 -3.41 -8.50
C GLY A 74 9.12 -4.40 -9.59
N GLY A 75 8.20 -4.87 -10.43
CA GLY A 75 8.47 -5.89 -11.44
C GLY A 75 7.22 -6.64 -11.88
N THR A 76 7.37 -7.57 -12.83
CA THR A 76 6.25 -8.45 -13.21
C THR A 76 6.35 -9.75 -12.44
N ALA A 77 5.26 -10.15 -11.80
CA ALA A 77 5.10 -11.49 -11.26
C ALA A 77 4.35 -12.37 -12.27
N PHE A 78 4.85 -13.57 -12.53
CA PHE A 78 4.24 -14.54 -13.42
C PHE A 78 3.93 -15.81 -12.64
N ILE A 79 2.76 -16.39 -12.88
CA ILE A 79 2.31 -17.62 -12.25
C ILE A 79 2.35 -18.70 -13.33
N THR A 80 3.02 -19.81 -13.05
CA THR A 80 3.12 -20.94 -13.98
C THR A 80 1.95 -21.90 -13.83
N ASP A 81 1.76 -22.78 -14.80
CA ASP A 81 0.82 -23.92 -14.74
C ASP A 81 1.18 -24.96 -13.67
N ARG A 82 2.40 -24.87 -13.10
CA ARG A 82 2.88 -25.63 -11.95
C ARG A 82 2.74 -24.88 -10.61
N ALA A 83 2.11 -23.70 -10.64
CA ALA A 83 1.98 -22.80 -9.48
C ALA A 83 3.32 -22.36 -8.86
N ASP A 84 4.33 -22.21 -9.72
CA ASP A 84 5.52 -21.45 -9.38
C ASP A 84 5.25 -19.95 -9.56
N ILE A 85 5.89 -19.12 -8.75
CA ILE A 85 5.82 -17.66 -8.83
C ILE A 85 7.17 -17.13 -9.32
N ILE A 86 7.21 -16.60 -10.54
CA ILE A 86 8.40 -16.01 -11.13
C ILE A 86 8.34 -14.48 -10.99
N TYR A 87 9.29 -13.89 -10.29
CA TYR A 87 9.45 -12.46 -10.13
C TYR A 87 10.51 -11.94 -11.10
N SER A 88 10.12 -11.12 -12.07
CA SER A 88 11.04 -10.34 -12.90
C SER A 88 11.11 -8.92 -12.35
N LEU A 89 12.13 -8.66 -11.53
CA LEU A 89 12.25 -7.46 -10.72
C LEU A 89 13.12 -6.41 -11.42
N LYS A 90 12.73 -5.14 -11.26
CA LYS A 90 13.53 -4.02 -11.74
C LYS A 90 14.75 -3.86 -10.84
N ASN A 91 15.93 -3.88 -11.46
CA ASN A 91 17.17 -3.67 -10.75
C ASN A 91 17.41 -2.16 -10.55
N ASN A 92 17.38 -1.71 -9.30
CA ASN A 92 17.69 -0.32 -8.93
C ASN A 92 19.20 -0.09 -8.71
N TYR A 93 20.00 -1.16 -8.68
CA TYR A 93 21.45 -1.09 -8.68
C TYR A 93 21.92 -1.00 -10.15
N GLN A 94 22.96 -0.20 -10.41
CA GLN A 94 23.48 0.13 -11.76
C GLN A 94 24.15 -1.06 -12.47
N THR A 95 23.54 -2.25 -12.44
CA THR A 95 24.02 -3.43 -13.14
C THR A 95 23.03 -3.78 -14.25
N ASP A 96 23.52 -3.96 -15.48
CA ASP A 96 22.70 -4.28 -16.66
C ASP A 96 22.05 -5.68 -16.62
N LYS A 97 22.14 -6.39 -15.48
CA LYS A 97 21.57 -7.73 -15.31
C LYS A 97 20.16 -7.66 -14.73
N PRO A 98 19.14 -8.27 -15.38
CA PRO A 98 17.81 -8.41 -14.82
C PRO A 98 17.85 -9.32 -13.59
N MET A 99 17.06 -8.99 -12.57
CA MET A 99 16.92 -9.80 -11.36
C MET A 99 15.68 -10.68 -11.50
N VAL A 100 15.87 -11.99 -11.50
CA VAL A 100 14.79 -12.98 -11.60
C VAL A 100 14.86 -13.91 -10.42
N LEU A 101 13.76 -14.01 -9.67
CA LEU A 101 13.57 -15.05 -8.67
C LEU A 101 12.44 -15.98 -9.13
N LYS A 102 12.55 -17.25 -8.80
CA LYS A 102 11.45 -18.21 -8.96
C LYS A 102 11.19 -18.87 -7.62
N GLU A 103 9.98 -18.72 -7.13
CA GLU A 103 9.55 -19.32 -5.88
C GLU A 103 8.63 -20.51 -6.17
N CYS A 104 8.95 -21.65 -5.56
CA CYS A 104 8.28 -22.92 -5.82
C CYS A 104 7.76 -23.50 -4.51
N LEU A 105 6.54 -24.03 -4.53
CA LEU A 105 6.03 -24.82 -3.39
C LEU A 105 6.77 -26.16 -3.36
N VAL A 106 7.34 -26.51 -2.21
CA VAL A 106 8.04 -27.78 -2.01
C VAL A 106 7.06 -28.81 -1.45
N TYR A 107 7.02 -30.00 -2.05
CA TYR A 107 6.18 -31.12 -1.58
C TYR A 107 4.66 -30.86 -1.59
N GLY A 108 4.18 -30.00 -2.50
CA GLY A 108 2.75 -29.72 -2.66
C GLY A 108 1.96 -30.85 -3.34
N ASN A 109 0.64 -30.84 -3.11
CA ASN A 109 -0.34 -31.66 -3.82
C ASN A 109 -0.45 -31.22 -5.30
N PRO A 110 -1.12 -32.00 -6.18
CA PRO A 110 -1.56 -31.48 -7.46
C PRO A 110 -2.40 -30.21 -7.28
N ILE A 111 -2.02 -29.14 -7.98
CA ILE A 111 -2.56 -27.80 -7.78
C ILE A 111 -3.67 -27.55 -8.81
N ASP A 112 -4.82 -27.05 -8.34
CA ASP A 112 -5.90 -26.55 -9.19
C ASP A 112 -5.88 -25.02 -9.18
N ILE A 113 -5.30 -24.43 -10.22
CA ILE A 113 -5.17 -22.97 -10.32
C ILE A 113 -6.51 -22.39 -10.75
N THR A 114 -7.12 -21.61 -9.86
CA THR A 114 -8.38 -20.91 -10.13
C THR A 114 -8.24 -19.40 -9.94
N PHE A 115 -9.15 -18.65 -10.57
CA PHE A 115 -9.13 -17.19 -10.58
C PHE A 115 -10.38 -16.65 -9.89
N GLU A 116 -10.17 -15.92 -8.80
CA GLU A 116 -11.23 -15.45 -7.90
C GLU A 116 -11.36 -13.93 -7.95
N GLU A 117 -12.49 -13.41 -7.44
CA GLU A 117 -12.70 -11.97 -7.28
C GLU A 117 -12.45 -11.17 -8.57
N LYS A 118 -13.27 -11.44 -9.58
CA LYS A 118 -13.20 -10.77 -10.87
C LYS A 118 -13.17 -9.25 -10.70
N SER A 119 -12.11 -8.62 -11.21
CA SER A 119 -11.93 -7.17 -11.16
C SER A 119 -12.82 -6.47 -12.19
N ALA A 120 -13.24 -5.25 -11.87
CA ALA A 120 -13.90 -4.37 -12.83
C ALA A 120 -12.97 -3.98 -13.99
N THR A 121 -11.65 -4.02 -13.77
CA THR A 121 -10.63 -3.70 -14.78
C THR A 121 -10.63 -4.73 -15.89
N ARG A 122 -10.73 -4.26 -17.13
CA ARG A 122 -10.63 -5.07 -18.34
C ARG A 122 -9.37 -4.69 -19.10
N ILE A 123 -8.65 -5.70 -19.59
CA ILE A 123 -7.35 -5.50 -20.24
C ILE A 123 -7.42 -5.89 -21.70
N SER A 124 -6.91 -5.02 -22.56
CA SER A 124 -6.65 -5.31 -23.97
C SER A 124 -5.15 -5.19 -24.25
N VAL A 125 -4.58 -6.23 -24.86
CA VAL A 125 -3.17 -6.32 -25.23
C VAL A 125 -3.08 -6.53 -26.74
N PHE A 126 -2.59 -5.50 -27.45
CA PHE A 126 -2.38 -5.51 -28.88
C PHE A 126 -0.87 -5.49 -29.16
N LYS A 127 -0.23 -6.67 -29.20
CA LYS A 127 1.20 -6.81 -29.40
C LYS A 127 1.50 -7.41 -30.77
N GLY A 128 2.39 -6.76 -31.54
CA GLY A 128 2.76 -7.21 -32.88
C GLY A 128 1.68 -6.94 -33.94
N ASN A 129 1.95 -7.38 -35.16
CA ASN A 129 1.11 -7.15 -36.33
C ASN A 129 0.15 -8.30 -36.67
N ASP A 130 0.06 -9.33 -35.82
CA ASP A 130 -0.83 -10.48 -35.98
C ASP A 130 -2.07 -10.31 -35.10
N PRO A 131 -3.25 -9.94 -35.66
CA PRO A 131 -4.46 -9.69 -34.88
C PRO A 131 -5.01 -10.93 -34.18
N SER A 132 -4.63 -12.14 -34.61
CA SER A 132 -5.06 -13.38 -33.94
C SER A 132 -4.43 -13.55 -32.56
N LYS A 133 -3.30 -12.88 -32.31
CA LYS A 133 -2.59 -12.86 -31.02
C LYS A 133 -2.99 -11.71 -30.12
N TRP A 134 -3.86 -10.82 -30.60
CA TRP A 134 -4.38 -9.73 -29.79
C TRP A 134 -5.39 -10.25 -28.79
N VAL A 135 -5.24 -9.85 -27.54
CA VAL A 135 -6.22 -10.15 -26.51
C VAL A 135 -7.05 -8.91 -26.27
N ASN A 136 -8.35 -8.99 -26.52
CA ASN A 136 -9.25 -7.88 -26.36
C ASN A 136 -10.15 -8.10 -25.13
N ASN A 137 -10.24 -7.07 -24.30
CA ASN A 137 -11.26 -6.95 -23.27
C ASN A 137 -11.29 -8.13 -22.29
N THR A 138 -10.12 -8.70 -21.95
CA THR A 138 -10.04 -9.85 -21.06
C THR A 138 -10.32 -9.46 -19.62
N HIS A 139 -10.90 -10.38 -18.87
CA HIS A 139 -11.12 -10.20 -17.45
C HIS A 139 -9.80 -10.31 -16.70
N SER A 140 -9.69 -9.52 -15.64
CA SER A 140 -8.63 -9.60 -14.66
C SER A 140 -9.22 -9.97 -13.30
N TYR A 141 -8.40 -10.47 -12.39
CA TYR A 141 -8.83 -11.10 -11.15
C TYR A 141 -7.99 -10.58 -10.00
N LYS A 142 -8.61 -10.35 -8.85
CA LYS A 142 -7.88 -9.85 -7.68
C LYS A 142 -7.06 -10.93 -6.99
N THR A 143 -7.48 -12.19 -7.14
CA THR A 143 -6.92 -13.33 -6.41
C THR A 143 -6.67 -14.50 -7.36
N VAL A 144 -5.52 -15.15 -7.21
CA VAL A 144 -5.22 -16.46 -7.80
C VAL A 144 -5.20 -17.48 -6.67
N SER A 145 -6.04 -18.51 -6.73
CA SER A 145 -6.00 -19.62 -5.78
C SER A 145 -5.22 -20.77 -6.38
N PHE A 146 -4.32 -21.35 -5.59
CA PHE A 146 -3.62 -22.60 -5.87
C PHE A 146 -4.40 -23.82 -5.33
N GLY A 147 -5.61 -23.58 -4.79
CA GLY A 147 -6.38 -24.60 -4.10
C GLY A 147 -5.64 -25.13 -2.87
N GLU A 148 -5.95 -26.37 -2.51
CA GLU A 148 -5.32 -27.09 -1.39
C GLU A 148 -3.91 -27.57 -1.78
N ALA A 149 -2.96 -26.63 -1.79
CA ALA A 149 -1.59 -26.89 -2.22
C ALA A 149 -0.81 -27.79 -1.23
N TYR A 150 -1.24 -27.89 0.03
CA TYR A 150 -0.77 -28.89 1.00
C TYR A 150 -1.99 -29.51 1.71
N ASP A 151 -1.84 -30.68 2.31
CA ASP A 151 -2.91 -31.38 3.03
C ASP A 151 -3.61 -30.46 4.07
N GLY A 152 -4.86 -30.10 3.78
CA GLY A 152 -5.68 -29.18 4.58
C GLY A 152 -5.26 -27.70 4.55
N ILE A 153 -4.41 -27.27 3.60
CA ILE A 153 -3.90 -25.89 3.52
C ILE A 153 -4.14 -25.32 2.11
N GLU A 154 -5.01 -24.31 2.04
CA GLU A 154 -5.24 -23.54 0.82
C GLU A 154 -4.22 -22.40 0.69
N VAL A 155 -3.71 -22.18 -0.53
CA VAL A 155 -2.78 -21.08 -0.83
C VAL A 155 -3.40 -20.11 -1.82
N LYS A 156 -3.44 -18.83 -1.49
CA LYS A 156 -3.94 -17.76 -2.37
C LYS A 156 -2.92 -16.67 -2.56
N LEU A 157 -2.92 -16.08 -3.74
CA LEU A 157 -2.08 -14.95 -4.10
C LEU A 157 -2.90 -13.69 -4.32
N LYS A 158 -2.42 -12.58 -3.78
CA LYS A 158 -2.89 -11.23 -4.10
C LYS A 158 -1.70 -10.38 -4.54
N ALA A 159 -1.88 -9.60 -5.60
CA ALA A 159 -0.84 -8.70 -6.08
C ALA A 159 -1.13 -7.25 -5.68
N TYR A 160 -0.07 -6.56 -5.28
CA TYR A 160 -0.07 -5.14 -4.94
C TYR A 160 1.07 -4.43 -5.66
N ALA A 161 1.15 -3.10 -5.55
CA ALA A 161 2.07 -2.32 -6.36
C ALA A 161 3.54 -2.74 -6.20
N ASN A 162 3.97 -3.23 -5.03
CA ASN A 162 5.37 -3.63 -4.82
C ASN A 162 5.53 -5.05 -4.30
N ASN A 163 4.46 -5.84 -4.19
CA ASN A 163 4.53 -7.17 -3.58
C ASN A 163 3.50 -8.14 -4.16
N ILE A 164 3.77 -9.44 -4.01
CA ILE A 164 2.81 -10.53 -4.14
C ILE A 164 2.63 -11.15 -2.76
N GLU A 165 1.45 -10.97 -2.18
CA GLU A 165 1.06 -11.61 -0.92
C GLU A 165 0.72 -13.07 -1.16
N LYS A 166 1.16 -13.92 -0.23
CA LYS A 166 0.87 -15.36 -0.17
C LYS A 166 0.10 -15.62 1.11
N LEU A 167 -1.19 -15.93 0.97
CA LEU A 167 -2.09 -16.23 2.08
C LEU A 167 -2.17 -17.74 2.22
N PHE A 168 -1.84 -18.26 3.40
CA PHE A 168 -1.98 -19.67 3.73
C PHE A 168 -3.16 -19.85 4.69
N TYR A 169 -4.20 -20.53 4.23
CA TYR A 169 -5.39 -20.86 5.02
C TYR A 169 -5.28 -22.29 5.51
N VAL A 170 -4.87 -22.45 6.77
CA VAL A 170 -4.65 -23.75 7.42
C VAL A 170 -5.96 -24.17 8.07
N SER A 171 -6.58 -25.22 7.55
CA SER A 171 -7.85 -25.76 8.05
C SER A 171 -7.71 -26.31 9.48
N PRO A 172 -8.81 -26.40 10.24
CA PRO A 172 -8.80 -27.02 11.56
C PRO A 172 -8.12 -28.40 11.55
N GLY A 173 -7.16 -28.60 12.45
CA GLY A 173 -6.37 -29.83 12.56
C GLY A 173 -5.21 -29.99 11.57
N ALA A 174 -5.10 -29.18 10.52
CA ALA A 174 -4.00 -29.25 9.56
C ALA A 174 -2.66 -28.76 10.18
N ASP A 175 -1.55 -29.23 9.62
CA ASP A 175 -0.20 -28.96 10.12
C ASP A 175 0.53 -27.87 9.31
N PRO A 176 0.64 -26.62 9.81
CA PRO A 176 1.34 -25.54 9.10
C PRO A 176 2.84 -25.81 8.94
N GLY A 177 3.42 -26.73 9.72
CA GLY A 177 4.82 -27.16 9.55
C GLY A 177 5.08 -27.90 8.24
N LYS A 178 4.04 -28.25 7.49
CA LYS A 178 4.15 -28.81 6.12
C LYS A 178 4.39 -27.76 5.05
N ILE A 179 4.16 -26.48 5.36
CA ILE A 179 4.38 -25.40 4.40
C ILE A 179 5.88 -25.22 4.20
N GLY A 180 6.34 -25.55 3.00
CA GLY A 180 7.72 -25.37 2.56
C GLY A 180 7.76 -24.75 1.18
N LEU A 181 8.59 -23.71 1.02
CA LEU A 181 8.84 -23.03 -0.24
C LEU A 181 10.34 -22.97 -0.49
N THR A 182 10.74 -22.98 -1.75
CA THR A 182 12.13 -22.75 -2.16
C THR A 182 12.20 -21.56 -3.10
N ILE A 183 13.34 -20.85 -3.07
CA ILE A 183 13.59 -19.71 -3.95
C ILE A 183 14.80 -20.07 -4.83
N GLU A 184 14.59 -20.13 -6.13
CA GLU A 184 15.65 -20.18 -7.14
C GLU A 184 16.03 -18.74 -7.55
N GLY A 185 17.29 -18.55 -7.97
CA GLY A 185 17.84 -17.24 -8.32
C GLY A 185 18.46 -16.47 -7.14
N THR A 186 18.55 -17.10 -5.98
CA THR A 186 19.27 -16.59 -4.79
C THR A 186 20.54 -17.40 -4.53
N ASN A 187 21.55 -16.75 -3.95
CA ASN A 187 22.77 -17.39 -3.46
C ASN A 187 22.54 -18.09 -2.11
N ASN A 188 21.72 -17.48 -1.24
CA ASN A 188 21.31 -18.03 0.05
C ASN A 188 20.13 -17.23 0.65
N LEU A 189 19.40 -17.90 1.53
CA LEU A 189 18.37 -17.31 2.37
C LEU A 189 18.89 -17.11 3.79
N VAL A 190 18.54 -15.98 4.41
CA VAL A 190 18.80 -15.71 5.83
C VAL A 190 17.59 -15.05 6.47
N ILE A 191 17.42 -15.20 7.78
CA ILE A 191 16.42 -14.45 8.56
C ILE A 191 17.18 -13.37 9.33
N ASN A 192 16.76 -12.11 9.21
CA ASN A 192 17.42 -11.00 9.93
C ASN A 192 16.86 -10.82 11.35
N ASP A 193 17.43 -9.89 12.10
CA ASP A 193 17.03 -9.60 13.49
C ASP A 193 15.58 -9.06 13.60
N ASP A 194 15.04 -8.50 12.51
CA ASP A 194 13.65 -8.03 12.42
C ASP A 194 12.66 -9.16 12.07
N GLY A 195 13.15 -10.38 11.83
CA GLY A 195 12.35 -11.55 11.48
C GLY A 195 11.90 -11.60 10.01
N GLU A 196 12.49 -10.78 9.15
CA GLU A 196 12.28 -10.80 7.71
C GLU A 196 13.11 -11.92 7.06
N LEU A 197 12.59 -12.52 6.00
CA LEU A 197 13.34 -13.45 5.17
C LEU A 197 14.08 -12.66 4.09
N ILE A 198 15.40 -12.79 4.04
CA ILE A 198 16.25 -12.09 3.09
C ILE A 198 16.81 -13.09 2.07
N ALA A 199 16.47 -12.89 0.80
CA ALA A 199 17.07 -13.57 -0.33
C ALA A 199 18.23 -12.74 -0.87
N ASN A 200 19.46 -13.24 -0.71
CA ASN A 200 20.64 -12.59 -1.28
C ASN A 200 20.81 -13.02 -2.74
N THR A 201 20.90 -12.08 -3.65
CA THR A 201 21.14 -12.35 -5.08
C THR A 201 22.45 -11.70 -5.52
N GLU A 202 22.95 -12.04 -6.72
CA GLU A 202 24.10 -11.33 -7.31
C GLU A 202 23.84 -9.82 -7.49
N SER A 203 22.58 -9.42 -7.66
CA SER A 203 22.17 -8.05 -8.01
C SER A 203 21.67 -7.24 -6.81
N GLY A 204 21.68 -7.81 -5.61
CA GLY A 204 21.19 -7.16 -4.39
C GLY A 204 20.34 -8.08 -3.52
N GLN A 205 19.86 -7.53 -2.41
CA GLN A 205 19.00 -8.25 -1.47
C GLN A 205 17.52 -7.99 -1.77
N ILE A 206 16.71 -9.02 -1.59
CA ILE A 206 15.25 -8.94 -1.60
C ILE A 206 14.77 -9.36 -0.22
N ALA A 207 14.01 -8.49 0.43
CA ALA A 207 13.41 -8.76 1.72
C ALA A 207 11.94 -9.16 1.55
N PHE A 208 11.55 -10.22 2.25
CA PHE A 208 10.16 -10.62 2.48
C PHE A 208 9.80 -10.23 3.90
N THR A 209 8.69 -9.52 4.05
CA THR A 209 8.19 -9.03 5.33
C THR A 209 7.98 -10.17 6.32
N ARG A 210 8.29 -9.91 7.60
CA ARG A 210 8.08 -10.87 8.69
C ARG A 210 6.63 -11.41 8.66
N PRO A 211 6.41 -12.72 8.85
CA PRO A 211 5.09 -13.29 8.79
C PRO A 211 4.23 -12.86 9.97
N ILE A 212 2.93 -12.78 9.72
CA ILE A 212 1.90 -12.63 10.74
C ILE A 212 0.95 -13.81 10.61
N ALA A 213 0.45 -14.30 11.74
CA ALA A 213 -0.59 -15.31 11.75
C ALA A 213 -1.73 -14.89 12.67
N TYR A 214 -2.94 -15.29 12.33
CA TYR A 214 -4.12 -14.96 13.12
C TYR A 214 -5.27 -15.94 12.89
N GLN A 215 -6.22 -15.91 13.82
CA GLN A 215 -7.51 -16.60 13.72
C GLN A 215 -8.64 -15.59 13.85
N ASN A 216 -9.69 -15.73 13.05
CA ASN A 216 -10.90 -14.94 13.20
C ASN A 216 -11.92 -15.77 14.00
N ILE A 217 -12.06 -15.47 15.29
CA ILE A 217 -12.96 -16.18 16.23
C ILE A 217 -13.95 -15.14 16.77
N ASP A 218 -15.25 -15.42 16.67
CA ASP A 218 -16.32 -14.50 17.10
C ASP A 218 -16.19 -13.08 16.52
N ASN A 219 -15.85 -12.97 15.23
CA ASN A 219 -15.56 -11.71 14.51
C ASN A 219 -14.35 -10.91 15.04
N LYS A 220 -13.55 -11.49 15.93
CA LYS A 220 -12.33 -10.89 16.46
C LYS A 220 -11.09 -11.57 15.88
N ARG A 221 -10.15 -10.77 15.36
CA ARG A 221 -8.84 -11.25 14.96
C ARG A 221 -7.96 -11.47 16.19
N THR A 222 -7.61 -12.73 16.42
CA THR A 222 -6.70 -13.16 17.48
C THR A 222 -5.35 -13.46 16.88
N LYS A 223 -4.31 -12.71 17.27
CA LYS A 223 -2.94 -12.91 16.79
C LYS A 223 -2.41 -14.26 17.26
N VAL A 224 -1.71 -14.95 16.37
CA VAL A 224 -0.94 -16.16 16.65
C VAL A 224 0.53 -15.85 16.36
N GLU A 225 1.43 -16.25 17.26
CA GLU A 225 2.86 -16.07 17.03
C GLU A 225 3.33 -16.94 15.87
N VAL A 226 4.12 -16.36 14.96
CA VAL A 226 4.68 -17.05 13.80
C VAL A 226 6.04 -16.45 13.45
N ALA A 227 6.94 -17.28 12.96
CA ALA A 227 8.24 -16.87 12.44
C ALA A 227 8.59 -17.70 11.20
N TYR A 228 9.43 -17.13 10.33
CA TYR A 228 10.08 -17.93 9.30
C TYR A 228 11.00 -18.97 9.94
N CYS A 229 11.13 -20.12 9.30
CA CYS A 229 12.20 -21.08 9.56
C CYS A 229 12.88 -21.47 8.26
N LEU A 230 14.16 -21.85 8.34
CA LEU A 230 14.94 -22.32 7.20
C LEU A 230 15.29 -23.79 7.37
N ASP A 231 15.21 -24.54 6.28
CA ASP A 231 15.71 -25.92 6.17
C ASP A 231 16.46 -26.09 4.84
N GLU A 232 17.78 -26.25 4.92
CA GLU A 232 18.70 -26.20 3.77
C GLU A 232 18.51 -24.95 2.90
N ASN A 233 17.81 -25.07 1.77
CA ASN A 233 17.49 -23.99 0.81
C ASN A 233 15.99 -23.66 0.77
N ASN A 234 15.21 -24.22 1.70
CA ASN A 234 13.78 -24.01 1.81
C ASN A 234 13.48 -23.09 2.98
N TYR A 235 12.37 -22.38 2.90
CA TYR A 235 11.79 -21.65 4.01
C TYR A 235 10.37 -22.14 4.30
N GLY A 236 9.95 -22.02 5.55
CA GLY A 236 8.62 -22.37 6.03
C GLY A 236 8.23 -21.53 7.24
N PHE A 237 7.33 -22.04 8.07
CA PHE A 237 6.84 -21.34 9.24
C PHE A 237 6.92 -22.18 10.51
N ILE A 238 7.39 -21.56 11.60
CA ILE A 238 7.16 -22.04 12.96
C ILE A 238 6.00 -21.24 13.51
N VAL A 239 4.95 -21.92 13.94
CA VAL A 239 3.73 -21.33 14.51
C VAL A 239 3.66 -21.68 15.99
N GLY A 240 3.37 -20.69 16.84
CA GLY A 240 3.13 -20.87 18.27
C GLY A 240 1.81 -21.58 18.57
N ASP A 241 1.40 -21.60 19.85
CA ASP A 241 0.14 -22.20 20.24
C ASP A 241 -1.07 -21.42 19.69
N TYR A 242 -2.08 -22.14 19.22
CA TYR A 242 -3.34 -21.58 18.73
C TYR A 242 -4.48 -22.60 18.84
N ASP A 243 -5.73 -22.17 18.65
CA ASP A 243 -6.89 -23.06 18.69
C ASP A 243 -6.99 -23.86 17.39
N ARG A 244 -6.65 -25.15 17.44
CA ARG A 244 -6.66 -26.02 16.24
C ARG A 244 -8.06 -26.41 15.76
N GLY A 245 -9.11 -25.98 16.46
CA GLY A 245 -10.50 -26.07 16.01
C GLY A 245 -10.90 -24.97 15.03
N HIS A 246 -10.08 -23.93 14.85
CA HIS A 246 -10.34 -22.79 13.99
C HIS A 246 -9.27 -22.66 12.89
N THR A 247 -9.65 -22.10 11.74
CA THR A 247 -8.71 -21.82 10.65
C THR A 247 -7.63 -20.85 11.13
N LEU A 248 -6.38 -21.20 10.85
CA LEU A 248 -5.24 -20.31 11.02
C LEU A 248 -4.90 -19.68 9.66
N ILE A 249 -4.79 -18.36 9.62
CA ILE A 249 -4.36 -17.63 8.43
C ILE A 249 -2.93 -17.16 8.68
N ILE A 250 -1.99 -17.55 7.83
CA ILE A 250 -0.63 -16.98 7.79
C ILE A 250 -0.59 -16.00 6.62
N ASP A 251 -0.31 -14.74 6.94
CA ASP A 251 -0.25 -13.62 6.02
C ASP A 251 1.06 -12.87 6.27
N PRO A 252 1.98 -12.82 5.29
CA PRO A 252 3.21 -12.06 5.44
C PRO A 252 3.04 -10.54 5.37
N PHE A 253 1.83 -9.99 5.16
CA PHE A 253 1.65 -8.53 5.07
C PHE A 253 0.79 -7.94 6.21
N LEU A 254 1.17 -6.73 6.63
CA LEU A 254 0.37 -5.85 7.47
C LEU A 254 -0.10 -4.69 6.60
N ALA A 255 -1.42 -4.46 6.56
CA ALA A 255 -1.98 -3.33 5.85
C ALA A 255 -1.46 -1.99 6.40
N SER A 256 -1.36 -1.01 5.53
CA SER A 256 -1.22 0.41 5.86
C SER A 256 -2.25 1.22 5.07
N THR A 257 -2.50 2.46 5.44
CA THR A 257 -3.41 3.31 4.66
C THR A 257 -3.05 4.77 4.85
N TYR A 258 -3.58 5.63 3.97
CA TYR A 258 -3.48 7.08 4.10
C TYR A 258 -4.77 7.62 4.65
N LEU A 259 -4.64 8.53 5.59
CA LEU A 259 -5.75 9.25 6.19
C LEU A 259 -5.40 10.73 6.17
N GLY A 260 -6.09 11.49 5.33
CA GLY A 260 -5.81 12.90 5.07
C GLY A 260 -6.48 13.39 3.80
N GLY A 261 -6.46 14.70 3.59
CA GLY A 261 -6.99 15.39 2.41
C GLY A 261 -5.90 16.21 1.70
N SER A 262 -6.30 17.34 1.13
CA SER A 262 -5.43 18.25 0.37
C SER A 262 -4.60 19.20 1.23
N GLY A 263 -4.88 19.29 2.54
CA GLY A 263 -4.15 20.07 3.54
C GLY A 263 -2.95 19.34 4.15
N ILE A 264 -2.41 19.88 5.24
CA ILE A 264 -1.26 19.29 5.96
C ILE A 264 -1.77 18.38 7.08
N ASP A 265 -1.54 17.07 6.94
CA ASP A 265 -2.02 16.04 7.88
C ASP A 265 -0.87 15.18 8.49
N GLY A 266 0.36 15.72 8.55
CA GLY A 266 1.54 14.97 8.98
C GLY A 266 2.74 15.80 9.48
N TRP A 267 2.52 17.05 9.92
CA TRP A 267 3.58 17.91 10.48
C TRP A 267 3.66 17.77 12.01
N GLU A 268 4.68 18.33 12.68
CA GLU A 268 4.85 18.33 14.15
C GLU A 268 3.59 18.76 14.95
N TYR A 269 2.66 19.47 14.29
CA TYR A 269 1.40 19.97 14.84
C TYR A 269 0.13 19.40 14.15
N THR A 270 0.23 18.47 13.18
CA THR A 270 -0.93 17.84 12.51
C THR A 270 -0.68 16.36 12.17
N GLY A 271 -1.70 15.50 12.24
CA GLY A 271 -1.59 14.05 11.99
C GLY A 271 -2.07 13.17 13.15
N VAL A 272 -1.84 11.85 13.05
CA VAL A 272 -2.23 10.89 14.12
C VAL A 272 -1.32 11.08 15.34
N ILE A 273 -1.92 11.43 16.47
CA ILE A 273 -1.21 11.71 17.73
C ILE A 273 -1.37 10.58 18.74
N ASP A 274 -2.50 9.88 18.69
CA ASP A 274 -2.80 8.77 19.60
C ASP A 274 -3.64 7.72 18.87
N ASN A 275 -3.51 6.46 19.29
CA ASN A 275 -4.23 5.35 18.67
C ASN A 275 -4.56 4.26 19.69
N THR A 276 -5.63 3.53 19.44
CA THR A 276 -6.09 2.42 20.28
C THR A 276 -6.82 1.38 19.44
N ILE A 277 -7.10 0.22 20.03
CA ILE A 277 -7.99 -0.79 19.49
C ILE A 277 -9.29 -0.76 20.30
N ASP A 278 -10.45 -0.77 19.65
CA ASP A 278 -11.73 -0.86 20.36
C ASP A 278 -12.06 -2.29 20.84
N ASN A 279 -13.21 -2.39 21.51
CA ASN A 279 -13.70 -3.66 22.05
C ASN A 279 -13.99 -4.70 20.96
N ASP A 280 -14.24 -4.27 19.71
CA ASP A 280 -14.46 -5.14 18.55
C ASP A 280 -13.15 -5.53 17.85
N GLY A 281 -12.01 -4.99 18.31
CA GLY A 281 -10.71 -5.25 17.70
C GLY A 281 -10.41 -4.37 16.48
N PHE A 282 -11.12 -3.25 16.30
CA PHE A 282 -10.92 -2.35 15.18
C PHE A 282 -9.99 -1.19 15.53
N PRO A 283 -9.09 -0.76 14.63
CA PRO A 283 -8.19 0.36 14.90
C PRO A 283 -8.94 1.69 14.97
N LEU A 284 -8.67 2.46 16.02
CA LEU A 284 -9.02 3.87 16.13
C LEU A 284 -7.77 4.73 16.18
N VAL A 285 -7.79 5.82 15.42
CA VAL A 285 -6.74 6.82 15.40
C VAL A 285 -7.36 8.19 15.70
N ALA A 286 -6.69 8.95 16.56
CA ALA A 286 -7.04 10.33 16.87
C ALA A 286 -5.90 11.25 16.45
N GLY A 287 -6.26 12.37 15.84
CA GLY A 287 -5.30 13.26 15.25
C GLY A 287 -5.84 14.64 14.98
N MET A 288 -5.06 15.41 14.24
CA MET A 288 -5.35 16.79 13.87
C MET A 288 -5.27 16.95 12.35
N THR A 289 -6.15 17.76 11.76
CA THR A 289 -6.22 17.97 10.30
C THR A 289 -6.44 19.44 9.94
N GLU A 290 -5.80 19.90 8.87
CA GLU A 290 -6.08 21.18 8.20
C GLU A 290 -6.89 20.98 6.91
N SER A 291 -7.21 19.73 6.56
CA SER A 291 -7.82 19.37 5.28
C SER A 291 -9.32 19.65 5.28
N ILE A 292 -9.75 20.57 4.41
CA ILE A 292 -11.17 20.85 4.16
C ILE A 292 -11.91 19.68 3.49
N ASP A 293 -11.15 18.82 2.82
CA ASP A 293 -11.58 17.59 2.15
C ASP A 293 -11.09 16.33 2.88
N PHE A 294 -10.86 16.42 4.20
CA PHE A 294 -10.53 15.24 5.01
C PHE A 294 -11.62 14.17 4.81
N PRO A 295 -11.26 12.88 4.68
CA PRO A 295 -12.23 11.82 4.44
C PRO A 295 -13.36 11.88 5.48
N SER A 296 -14.55 12.25 5.05
CA SER A 296 -15.77 12.30 5.88
C SER A 296 -16.86 11.47 5.20
N MET A 297 -17.69 10.82 6.00
CA MET A 297 -18.90 10.19 5.47
C MET A 297 -19.89 11.28 5.06
N GLU A 298 -20.49 11.17 3.87
CA GLU A 298 -21.49 12.11 3.36
C GLU A 298 -22.51 12.46 4.47
N GLY A 299 -22.54 13.73 4.88
CA GLY A 299 -23.53 14.26 5.83
C GLY A 299 -23.08 14.35 7.29
N GLN A 300 -21.83 14.05 7.64
CA GLN A 300 -21.30 14.29 9.00
C GLN A 300 -20.26 15.41 9.00
N TYR A 301 -20.68 16.59 9.47
CA TYR A 301 -19.92 17.83 9.58
C TYR A 301 -19.46 18.46 8.25
N GLU A 302 -20.02 19.63 7.93
CA GLU A 302 -19.40 20.55 6.98
C GLU A 302 -18.20 21.19 7.69
N CYS A 303 -17.01 20.77 7.30
CA CYS A 303 -15.76 21.30 7.80
C CYS A 303 -15.66 22.78 7.37
N GLU A 304 -15.84 23.73 8.29
CA GLU A 304 -15.43 25.12 8.07
C GLU A 304 -13.97 25.31 8.48
N THR A 305 -13.06 24.41 8.07
CA THR A 305 -11.61 24.61 8.23
C THR A 305 -11.14 25.73 7.30
N ARG A 306 -11.41 26.97 7.69
CA ARG A 306 -10.94 28.18 7.00
C ARG A 306 -9.46 28.46 7.33
N GLY A 307 -8.63 27.42 7.36
CA GLY A 307 -7.19 27.49 7.67
C GLY A 307 -6.81 27.28 9.14
N ASN A 308 -7.67 26.67 9.96
CA ASN A 308 -7.38 26.26 11.33
C ASN A 308 -7.18 24.74 11.42
N ILE A 309 -6.55 24.29 12.50
CA ILE A 309 -6.33 22.87 12.81
C ILE A 309 -7.50 22.32 13.64
N ASP A 310 -8.22 21.32 13.10
CA ASP A 310 -9.32 20.63 13.81
C ASP A 310 -8.89 19.23 14.27
N LEU A 311 -9.60 18.65 15.24
CA LEU A 311 -9.38 17.26 15.68
C LEU A 311 -10.12 16.28 14.78
N PHE A 312 -9.58 15.08 14.60
CA PHE A 312 -10.33 13.94 14.07
C PHE A 312 -10.20 12.70 14.94
N VAL A 313 -11.23 11.86 14.89
CA VAL A 313 -11.20 10.46 15.33
C VAL A 313 -11.68 9.60 14.16
N ALA A 314 -10.86 8.65 13.72
CA ALA A 314 -11.17 7.75 12.62
C ALA A 314 -11.10 6.28 13.08
N ARG A 315 -12.07 5.49 12.63
CA ARG A 315 -12.19 4.06 12.91
C ARG A 315 -12.11 3.28 11.60
N PHE A 316 -11.24 2.29 11.54
CA PHE A 316 -11.03 1.46 10.36
C PHE A 316 -11.50 0.02 10.58
N ASN A 317 -11.72 -0.72 9.49
CA ASN A 317 -11.73 -2.17 9.58
C ASN A 317 -10.30 -2.69 9.90
N GLN A 318 -10.18 -3.96 10.30
CA GLN A 318 -8.90 -4.54 10.73
C GLN A 318 -7.82 -4.54 9.65
N ASP A 319 -8.23 -4.54 8.38
CA ASP A 319 -7.34 -4.57 7.23
C ASP A 319 -7.05 -3.16 6.67
N LEU A 320 -7.51 -2.10 7.34
CA LEU A 320 -7.34 -0.69 6.94
C LEU A 320 -7.83 -0.36 5.51
N THR A 321 -8.69 -1.21 4.93
CA THR A 321 -9.25 -1.05 3.59
C THR A 321 -10.52 -0.22 3.55
N GLU A 322 -11.19 -0.05 4.70
CA GLU A 322 -12.42 0.74 4.83
C GLU A 322 -12.34 1.66 6.05
N LEU A 323 -12.66 2.94 5.84
CA LEU A 323 -12.92 3.90 6.91
C LEU A 323 -14.37 3.71 7.38
N LEU A 324 -14.54 3.03 8.52
CA LEU A 324 -15.85 2.64 9.06
C LEU A 324 -16.56 3.78 9.77
N ALA A 325 -15.83 4.73 10.34
CA ALA A 325 -16.37 5.96 10.90
C ALA A 325 -15.28 7.02 10.99
N VAL A 326 -15.69 8.28 10.93
CA VAL A 326 -14.82 9.42 11.15
C VAL A 326 -15.62 10.57 11.73
N THR A 327 -15.04 11.27 12.68
CA THR A 327 -15.63 12.48 13.27
C THR A 327 -14.56 13.54 13.33
N VAL A 328 -14.81 14.68 12.70
CA VAL A 328 -13.97 15.88 12.78
C VAL A 328 -14.64 16.85 13.76
N ILE A 329 -13.87 17.40 14.70
CA ILE A 329 -14.36 18.24 15.80
C ILE A 329 -13.41 19.41 16.00
N GLY A 330 -13.93 20.62 15.85
CA GLY A 330 -13.15 21.84 16.06
C GLY A 330 -13.99 23.09 15.99
N GLY A 331 -13.33 24.25 16.08
CA GLY A 331 -13.97 25.55 16.10
C GLY A 331 -13.25 26.61 15.26
N GLY A 332 -13.36 27.87 15.68
CA GLY A 332 -12.80 29.01 14.97
C GLY A 332 -11.31 29.26 15.21
N GLY A 333 -10.65 28.46 16.05
CA GLY A 333 -9.21 28.48 16.29
C GLY A 333 -8.64 27.07 16.34
N ASP A 334 -7.35 26.93 16.64
CA ASP A 334 -6.67 25.63 16.57
C ASP A 334 -7.00 24.71 17.76
N GLU A 335 -7.15 23.42 17.47
CA GLU A 335 -7.16 22.35 18.45
C GLU A 335 -5.84 21.57 18.44
N GLU A 336 -5.31 21.28 19.64
CA GLU A 336 -3.98 20.70 19.79
C GLU A 336 -3.96 19.46 20.69
N GLN A 337 -3.11 18.49 20.33
CA GLN A 337 -2.71 17.37 21.18
C GLN A 337 -3.86 16.44 21.62
N PRO A 338 -4.66 15.89 20.70
CA PRO A 338 -5.68 14.90 21.06
C PRO A 338 -5.07 13.69 21.76
N ARG A 339 -5.79 13.15 22.74
CA ARG A 339 -5.55 11.85 23.37
C ARG A 339 -6.85 11.08 23.41
N ILE A 340 -6.79 9.80 23.06
CA ILE A 340 -7.96 8.95 22.95
C ILE A 340 -7.93 7.84 24.01
N LYS A 341 -9.07 7.62 24.66
CA LYS A 341 -9.28 6.48 25.56
C LYS A 341 -10.66 5.88 25.36
N ILE A 342 -10.75 4.56 25.51
CA ILE A 342 -12.01 3.84 25.44
C ILE A 342 -12.43 3.48 26.86
N GLY A 343 -13.64 3.89 27.23
CA GLY A 343 -14.27 3.52 28.50
C GLY A 343 -14.68 2.05 28.53
N VAL A 344 -14.89 1.52 29.72
CA VAL A 344 -15.36 0.13 29.92
C VAL A 344 -16.71 -0.16 29.27
N ASP A 345 -17.50 0.89 28.99
CA ASP A 345 -18.79 0.82 28.30
C ASP A 345 -18.68 0.95 26.77
N GLY A 346 -17.46 1.04 26.22
CA GLY A 346 -17.20 1.23 24.79
C GLY A 346 -17.26 2.69 24.33
N SER A 347 -17.51 3.64 25.23
CA SER A 347 -17.49 5.07 24.88
C SER A 347 -16.08 5.55 24.53
N ILE A 348 -15.96 6.45 23.56
CA ILE A 348 -14.68 7.03 23.16
C ILE A 348 -14.54 8.39 23.83
N TYR A 349 -13.50 8.56 24.64
CA TYR A 349 -13.15 9.83 25.26
C TYR A 349 -11.98 10.46 24.51
N LEU A 350 -12.16 11.69 24.06
CA LEU A 350 -11.15 12.51 23.41
C LEU A 350 -10.83 13.69 24.32
N SER A 351 -9.60 13.78 24.82
CA SER A 351 -9.12 14.99 25.52
C SER A 351 -8.15 15.76 24.65
N SER A 352 -8.26 17.09 24.65
CA SER A 352 -7.45 17.96 23.80
C SER A 352 -7.30 19.35 24.42
N ARG A 353 -6.44 20.17 23.84
CA ARG A 353 -6.47 21.62 24.02
C ARG A 353 -7.27 22.26 22.89
N THR A 354 -8.02 23.32 23.19
CA THR A 354 -8.70 24.16 22.19
C THR A 354 -8.31 25.62 22.38
N HIS A 355 -8.09 26.31 21.27
CA HIS A 355 -7.98 27.77 21.18
C HIS A 355 -9.28 28.40 20.65
N SER A 356 -10.32 27.58 20.44
CA SER A 356 -11.60 27.99 19.90
C SER A 356 -12.53 28.53 20.98
N SER A 357 -13.00 29.76 20.79
CA SER A 357 -14.08 30.33 21.63
C SER A 357 -15.43 29.65 21.42
N ASN A 358 -15.55 28.85 20.36
CA ASN A 358 -16.75 28.21 19.87
C ASN A 358 -16.56 26.69 19.68
N TYR A 359 -15.68 26.06 20.46
CA TYR A 359 -15.56 24.60 20.46
C TYR A 359 -16.94 23.95 20.73
N PRO A 360 -17.33 22.88 20.00
CA PRO A 360 -18.62 22.24 20.19
C PRO A 360 -18.83 21.75 21.62
N THR A 361 -19.89 22.22 22.29
CA THR A 361 -20.26 21.79 23.64
C THR A 361 -21.73 21.37 23.70
N THR A 362 -22.06 20.46 24.60
CA THR A 362 -23.45 20.06 24.88
C THR A 362 -24.05 20.96 25.96
N ALA A 363 -25.32 21.35 25.81
CA ALA A 363 -26.01 22.14 26.83
C ALA A 363 -26.03 21.42 28.19
N GLY A 364 -25.71 22.14 29.28
CA GLY A 364 -25.71 21.59 30.65
C GLY A 364 -24.37 21.06 31.15
N THR A 365 -23.28 21.23 30.39
CA THR A 365 -21.91 20.89 30.82
C THR A 365 -21.27 21.99 31.70
N ILE A 366 -20.19 21.62 32.39
CA ILE A 366 -19.58 22.40 33.50
C ILE A 366 -18.80 23.63 33.02
N GLY A 367 -18.36 23.66 31.75
CA GLY A 367 -17.64 24.78 31.13
C GLY A 367 -18.17 25.04 29.73
N GLN A 368 -18.76 26.21 29.50
CA GLN A 368 -19.37 26.62 28.22
C GLN A 368 -18.73 27.89 27.63
N THR A 369 -17.70 28.41 28.28
CA THR A 369 -17.10 29.69 27.93
C THR A 369 -15.60 29.53 27.93
N TYR A 370 -15.00 29.81 26.77
CA TYR A 370 -13.56 29.88 26.59
C TYR A 370 -12.96 30.96 27.50
N ALA A 371 -11.95 30.59 28.29
CA ALA A 371 -11.31 31.44 29.28
C ALA A 371 -9.79 31.50 29.08
N GLY A 372 -9.28 32.67 28.65
CA GLY A 372 -7.84 32.90 28.49
C GLY A 372 -7.32 32.60 27.07
N ASN A 373 -6.08 32.11 26.97
CA ASN A 373 -5.39 31.88 25.69
C ASN A 373 -5.50 30.42 25.17
N GLY A 374 -6.28 29.56 25.82
CA GLY A 374 -6.51 28.18 25.44
C GLY A 374 -7.05 27.36 26.63
N ASP A 375 -8.00 26.46 26.37
CA ASP A 375 -8.64 25.61 27.37
C ASP A 375 -8.41 24.12 27.11
N VAL A 376 -8.60 23.30 28.14
CA VAL A 376 -8.65 21.84 28.01
C VAL A 376 -10.09 21.41 27.79
N VAL A 377 -10.30 20.56 26.79
CA VAL A 377 -11.60 19.95 26.47
C VAL A 377 -11.55 18.44 26.64
N ILE A 378 -12.70 17.87 27.02
CA ILE A 378 -12.95 16.43 27.02
C ILE A 378 -14.28 16.20 26.32
N SER A 379 -14.25 15.44 25.24
CA SER A 379 -15.39 15.04 24.42
C SER A 379 -15.63 13.53 24.59
N LYS A 380 -16.91 13.13 24.56
CA LYS A 380 -17.37 11.74 24.68
C LYS A 380 -18.18 11.37 23.44
#